data_AF-A0A7C6AW63-F1
#
_entry.id   AF-A0A7C6AW63-F1
#
_cell.length_a   1.000
_cell.length_b   1.000
_cell.length_c   1.000
_cell.angle_alpha   90.00
_cell.angle_beta   90.00
_cell.angle_gamma   90.00
#
_symmetry.space_group_name_H-M   'P 1'
#
loop_
_entity.id
_entity.type
_entity.pdbx_description
1 polymer ?
#
loop_
_entity_poly.entity_id
_entity_poly.type
_entity_poly.pdbx_seq_one_letter_code
_entity_poly.pdbx_strand_id
1 'polypeptide(L)'
;MVLNEEKTRIVHVSHGFEFLGYKIKRGQRPLKLAGHKIKSNTRQGALYVYPRQKSIDHFKEQIRKRTRRKAPLTTKALIDEINPVIRGWGNYYKKSHVRRLFNQLDRWIVRRLWSHRHKRWRNCGWKRLPHSKVYGELGLVSLIHLIPSLNRRRLASI
;
A
#
# COMPACT_ATOMS: atom_id res chain seq x y z
N MET A 1 29.28 2.17 -25.20
CA MET A 1 28.34 2.47 -24.10
C MET A 1 29.12 2.31 -22.80
N VAL A 2 29.37 3.41 -22.06
CA VAL A 2 30.21 3.40 -20.85
C VAL A 2 29.32 3.32 -19.61
N LEU A 3 29.71 2.51 -18.63
CA LEU A 3 28.99 2.31 -17.38
C LEU A 3 29.22 3.49 -16.43
N ASN A 4 28.18 3.99 -15.78
CA ASN A 4 28.32 5.06 -14.79
C ASN A 4 28.82 4.46 -13.46
N GLU A 5 30.05 4.80 -13.07
CA GLU A 5 30.71 4.24 -11.89
C GLU A 5 30.00 4.62 -10.58
N GLU A 6 29.44 5.82 -10.47
CA GLU A 6 28.72 6.26 -9.26
C GLU A 6 27.42 5.48 -9.02
N LYS A 7 26.77 5.01 -10.09
CA LYS A 7 25.48 4.29 -10.04
C LYS A 7 25.66 2.77 -10.02
N THR A 8 26.87 2.28 -10.24
CA THR A 8 27.15 0.84 -10.37
C THR A 8 27.86 0.34 -9.12
N ARG A 9 27.21 -0.57 -8.40
CA ARG A 9 27.82 -1.22 -7.23
C ARG A 9 27.38 -2.66 -7.12
N ILE A 10 28.34 -3.56 -6.89
CA ILE A 10 28.08 -4.96 -6.53
C ILE A 10 27.73 -4.98 -5.05
N VAL A 11 26.52 -5.45 -4.70
CA VAL A 11 26.02 -5.50 -3.32
C VAL A 11 25.54 -6.91 -3.02
N HIS A 12 26.00 -7.48 -1.91
CA HIS A 12 25.51 -8.77 -1.46
C HIS A 12 24.05 -8.67 -0.96
N VAL A 13 23.22 -9.64 -1.33
CA VAL A 13 21.76 -9.61 -1.09
C VAL A 13 21.37 -9.65 0.40
N SER A 14 22.31 -9.98 1.28
CA SER A 14 22.12 -9.89 2.74
C SER A 14 21.93 -8.44 3.22
N HIS A 15 22.70 -7.50 2.65
CA HIS A 15 22.60 -6.07 2.95
C HIS A 15 21.36 -5.46 2.28
N GLY A 16 20.95 -6.06 1.16
CA GLY A 16 19.83 -5.63 0.35
C GLY A 16 20.17 -4.45 -0.56
N PHE A 17 19.43 -4.31 -1.64
CA PHE A 17 19.62 -3.25 -2.63
C PHE A 17 18.29 -2.73 -3.14
N GLU A 18 18.33 -1.56 -3.79
CA GLU A 18 17.14 -0.94 -4.39
C GLU A 18 17.18 -1.07 -5.91
N PHE A 19 16.06 -1.46 -6.52
CA PHE A 19 15.94 -1.60 -7.96
C PHE A 19 14.50 -1.32 -8.40
N LEU A 20 14.30 -0.49 -9.43
CA LEU A 20 12.98 -0.11 -9.97
C LEU A 20 11.94 0.28 -8.90
N GLY A 21 12.36 1.02 -7.87
CA GLY A 21 11.45 1.44 -6.80
C GLY A 21 11.11 0.34 -5.78
N TYR A 22 11.76 -0.81 -5.85
CA TYR A 22 11.73 -1.87 -4.85
C TYR A 22 12.99 -1.82 -3.99
N LYS A 23 12.87 -2.34 -2.76
CA LYS A 23 13.96 -2.71 -1.86
C LYS A 23 13.91 -4.22 -1.69
N ILE A 24 14.97 -4.89 -2.11
CA ILE A 24 15.12 -6.34 -2.09
C ILE A 24 16.12 -6.69 -0.98
N LYS A 25 15.76 -7.61 -0.10
CA LYS A 25 16.65 -8.06 0.99
C LYS A 25 16.42 -9.52 1.34
N ARG A 26 17.48 -10.21 1.78
CA ARG A 26 17.36 -11.55 2.34
C ARG A 26 16.80 -11.51 3.76
N GLY A 27 15.84 -12.38 4.06
CA GLY A 27 15.28 -12.50 5.40
C GLY A 27 16.28 -13.10 6.38
N GLN A 28 16.87 -12.28 7.25
CA GLN A 28 17.84 -12.71 8.26
C GLN A 28 17.19 -13.31 9.51
N ARG A 29 15.92 -12.96 9.79
CA ARG A 29 15.25 -13.40 11.00
C ARG A 29 14.72 -14.84 10.85
N PRO A 30 14.87 -15.69 11.88
CA PRO A 30 14.25 -17.00 11.88
C PRO A 30 12.72 -16.85 11.80
N LEU A 31 12.10 -17.80 11.11
CA LEU A 31 10.64 -17.85 11.02
C LEU A 31 10.09 -18.13 12.42
N LYS A 32 9.13 -17.30 12.87
CA LYS A 32 8.53 -17.43 14.21
C LYS A 32 7.64 -18.66 14.37
N LEU A 33 7.27 -19.29 13.27
CA LEU A 33 6.29 -20.36 13.23
C LEU A 33 7.01 -21.67 12.90
N ALA A 34 6.66 -22.75 13.60
CA ALA A 34 7.20 -24.08 13.31
C ALA A 34 6.87 -24.50 11.87
N GLY A 35 7.81 -25.18 11.20
CA GLY A 35 7.73 -25.47 9.76
C GLY A 35 6.43 -26.15 9.32
N HIS A 36 5.90 -27.09 10.11
CA HIS A 36 4.64 -27.79 9.83
C HIS A 36 3.40 -26.88 9.83
N LYS A 37 3.47 -25.69 10.45
CA LYS A 37 2.38 -24.70 10.46
C LYS A 37 2.49 -23.70 9.31
N ILE A 38 3.61 -23.69 8.58
CA ILE A 38 3.83 -22.76 7.46
C ILE A 38 3.19 -23.36 6.20
N LYS A 39 2.01 -22.87 5.84
CA LYS A 39 1.28 -23.30 4.65
C LYS A 39 1.76 -22.63 3.35
N SER A 40 2.66 -21.65 3.44
CA SER A 40 3.26 -20.97 2.30
C SER A 40 4.63 -21.57 1.97
N ASN A 41 5.09 -21.44 0.73
CA ASN A 41 6.46 -21.80 0.31
C ASN A 41 7.55 -20.86 0.91
N THR A 42 7.28 -20.23 2.05
CA THR A 42 8.20 -19.30 2.72
C THR A 42 9.31 -20.09 3.41
N ARG A 43 10.54 -19.89 2.95
CA ARG A 43 11.75 -20.53 3.50
C ARG A 43 12.56 -19.55 4.34
N GLN A 44 13.33 -20.07 5.28
CA GLN A 44 14.31 -19.27 6.02
C GLN A 44 15.35 -18.73 5.02
N GLY A 45 15.72 -17.46 5.15
CA GLY A 45 16.60 -16.82 4.17
C GLY A 45 15.96 -16.51 2.81
N ALA A 46 14.63 -16.56 2.68
CA ALA A 46 13.94 -16.14 1.45
C ALA A 46 14.14 -14.64 1.15
N LEU A 47 14.02 -14.28 -0.13
CA LEU A 47 14.07 -12.90 -0.58
C LEU A 47 12.75 -12.19 -0.30
N TYR A 48 12.87 -11.04 0.36
CA TYR A 48 11.76 -10.14 0.59
C TYR A 48 11.89 -8.92 -0.31
N VAL A 49 10.80 -8.64 -1.02
CA VAL A 49 10.68 -7.51 -1.93
C VAL A 49 9.62 -6.57 -1.36
N TYR A 50 9.99 -5.31 -1.14
CA TYR A 50 9.10 -4.26 -0.65
C TYR A 50 9.23 -3.01 -1.53
N PRO A 51 8.23 -2.12 -1.57
CA PRO A 51 8.43 -0.78 -2.12
C PRO A 51 9.52 -0.04 -1.33
N ARG A 52 10.38 0.71 -2.01
CA ARG A 52 11.37 1.57 -1.34
C ARG A 52 10.65 2.66 -0.54
N GLN A 53 11.28 3.11 0.55
CA GLN A 53 10.68 4.12 1.43
C GLN A 53 10.31 5.40 0.66
N LYS A 54 11.21 5.89 -0.21
CA LYS A 54 10.95 7.03 -1.10
C LYS A 54 9.68 6.89 -1.96
N SER A 55 9.36 5.67 -2.42
CA SER A 55 8.15 5.41 -3.23
C SER A 55 6.88 5.47 -2.37
N ILE A 56 6.94 4.94 -1.15
CA ILE A 56 5.84 5.01 -0.18
C ILE A 56 5.56 6.48 0.19
N ASP A 57 6.61 7.25 0.44
CA ASP A 57 6.48 8.66 0.82
C ASP A 57 5.96 9.51 -0.34
N HIS A 58 6.44 9.26 -1.57
CA HIS A 58 5.88 9.90 -2.75
C HIS A 58 4.39 9.58 -2.93
N PHE A 59 3.99 8.31 -2.77
CA PHE A 59 2.57 7.92 -2.81
C PHE A 59 1.75 8.65 -1.74
N LYS A 60 2.21 8.64 -0.48
CA LYS A 60 1.55 9.38 0.60
C LYS A 60 1.46 10.87 0.29
N GLU A 61 2.47 11.45 -0.33
CA GLU A 61 2.46 12.87 -0.69
C GLU A 61 1.39 13.18 -1.74
N GLN A 62 1.28 12.35 -2.78
CA GLN A 62 0.25 12.50 -3.82
C GLN A 62 -1.17 12.43 -3.24
N ILE A 63 -1.42 11.49 -2.32
CA ILE A 63 -2.70 11.39 -1.61
C ILE A 63 -2.89 12.60 -0.69
N ARG A 64 -1.85 13.02 0.03
CA ARG A 64 -1.90 14.14 0.98
C ARG A 64 -2.27 15.45 0.31
N LYS A 65 -1.73 15.70 -0.88
CA LYS A 65 -1.99 16.90 -1.68
C LYS A 65 -3.46 16.99 -2.11
N ARG A 66 -4.07 15.88 -2.53
CA ARG A 66 -5.50 15.80 -2.94
C ARG A 66 -6.45 15.82 -1.76
N THR A 67 -6.05 15.21 -0.64
CA THR A 67 -6.87 15.10 0.57
C THR A 67 -6.60 16.20 1.60
N ARG A 68 -6.36 17.43 1.15
CA ARG A 68 -6.16 18.58 2.04
C ARG A 68 -7.44 18.85 2.82
N ARG A 69 -7.33 19.11 4.13
CA ARG A 69 -8.50 19.31 5.02
C ARG A 69 -9.42 20.43 4.55
N LYS A 70 -8.85 21.54 4.08
CA LYS A 70 -9.58 22.72 3.58
C LYS A 70 -9.96 22.63 2.10
N ALA A 71 -9.72 21.51 1.42
CA ALA A 71 -10.12 21.37 0.02
C ALA A 71 -11.65 21.54 -0.12
N PRO A 72 -12.13 22.41 -1.04
CA PRO A 72 -13.55 22.72 -1.23
C PRO A 72 -14.28 21.64 -2.06
N LEU A 73 -13.90 20.38 -1.90
CA LEU A 73 -14.49 19.25 -2.62
C LEU A 73 -15.39 18.44 -1.69
N THR A 74 -16.37 17.77 -2.28
CA THR A 74 -17.14 16.74 -1.58
C THR A 74 -16.26 15.52 -1.29
N THR A 75 -16.63 14.69 -0.32
CA THR A 75 -15.88 13.45 -0.02
C THR A 75 -15.86 12.50 -1.21
N LYS A 76 -16.94 12.47 -2.01
CA LYS A 76 -17.05 11.64 -3.22
C LYS A 76 -16.05 12.10 -4.30
N ALA A 77 -16.08 13.39 -4.66
CA ALA A 77 -15.16 13.95 -5.64
C ALA A 77 -13.68 13.73 -5.26
N LEU A 78 -13.35 13.89 -3.98
CA LEU A 78 -12.01 13.64 -3.48
C LEU A 78 -11.62 12.15 -3.59
N ILE A 79 -12.56 11.23 -3.35
CA ILE A 79 -12.35 9.79 -3.57
C ILE A 79 -12.08 9.51 -5.05
N ASP A 80 -12.83 10.12 -5.95
CA ASP A 80 -12.67 9.96 -7.39
C ASP A 80 -11.30 10.47 -7.87
N GLU A 81 -10.78 11.56 -7.29
CA GLU A 81 -9.42 12.05 -7.57
C GLU A 81 -8.29 11.11 -7.10
N ILE A 82 -8.43 10.48 -5.93
CA ILE A 82 -7.38 9.63 -5.37
C ILE A 82 -7.43 8.19 -5.89
N ASN A 83 -8.59 7.73 -6.35
CA ASN A 83 -8.79 6.36 -6.82
C ASN A 83 -7.82 5.94 -7.93
N PRO A 84 -7.56 6.74 -8.99
CA PRO A 84 -6.57 6.42 -10.01
C PRO A 84 -5.16 6.25 -9.44
N VAL A 85 -4.76 7.12 -8.51
CA VAL A 85 -3.45 7.05 -7.84
C VAL A 85 -3.31 5.76 -7.02
N ILE A 86 -4.35 5.42 -6.25
CA ILE A 86 -4.41 4.19 -5.45
C ILE A 86 -4.34 2.96 -6.36
N ARG A 87 -5.14 2.92 -7.45
CA ARG A 87 -5.15 1.81 -8.40
C ARG A 87 -3.80 1.62 -9.07
N GLY A 88 -3.21 2.69 -9.59
CA GLY A 88 -1.92 2.63 -10.29
C GLY A 88 -0.81 2.13 -9.38
N TRP A 89 -0.66 2.74 -8.21
CA TRP A 89 0.37 2.37 -7.24
C TRP A 89 0.14 0.96 -6.67
N GLY A 90 -1.11 0.62 -6.35
CA GLY A 90 -1.49 -0.70 -5.87
C GLY A 90 -1.21 -1.79 -6.91
N ASN A 91 -1.59 -1.58 -8.17
CA ASN A 91 -1.33 -2.55 -9.24
C ASN A 91 0.15 -2.75 -9.52
N TYR A 92 0.97 -1.71 -9.40
CA TYR A 92 2.42 -1.82 -9.55
C TYR A 92 3.03 -2.69 -8.45
N TYR A 93 2.67 -2.42 -7.18
CA TYR A 93 3.30 -3.09 -6.03
C TYR A 93 2.61 -4.37 -5.55
N LYS A 94 1.41 -4.74 -6.03
CA LYS A 94 0.60 -5.86 -5.48
C LYS A 94 1.29 -7.23 -5.46
N LYS A 95 2.27 -7.46 -6.34
CA LYS A 95 3.03 -8.73 -6.39
C LYS A 95 4.13 -8.83 -5.32
N SER A 96 4.43 -7.74 -4.63
CA SER A 96 5.47 -7.69 -3.59
C SER A 96 4.92 -7.98 -2.18
N HIS A 97 5.77 -7.98 -1.15
CA HIS A 97 5.39 -8.33 0.22
C HIS A 97 4.67 -7.15 0.94
N VAL A 98 3.54 -6.70 0.38
CA VAL A 98 2.91 -5.43 0.77
C VAL A 98 1.61 -5.56 1.55
N ARG A 99 1.13 -6.77 1.85
CA ARG A 99 -0.14 -6.98 2.57
C ARG A 99 -0.28 -6.11 3.83
N ARG A 100 0.74 -6.08 4.68
CA ARG A 100 0.75 -5.25 5.91
C ARG A 100 0.78 -3.76 5.58
N LEU A 101 1.58 -3.36 4.59
CA LEU A 101 1.72 -1.97 4.16
C LEU A 101 0.41 -1.44 3.56
N PHE A 102 -0.22 -2.20 2.66
CA PHE A 102 -1.50 -1.86 2.04
C PHE A 102 -2.60 -1.68 3.07
N ASN A 103 -2.70 -2.58 4.06
CA ASN A 103 -3.63 -2.41 5.18
C ASN A 103 -3.39 -1.12 5.98
N GLN A 104 -2.12 -0.76 6.23
CA GLN A 104 -1.77 0.47 6.94
C GLN A 104 -2.13 1.71 6.12
N LEU A 105 -1.85 1.68 4.82
CA LEU A 105 -2.16 2.78 3.89
C LEU A 105 -3.68 2.95 3.72
N ASP A 106 -4.45 1.88 3.56
CA ASP A 106 -5.92 1.94 3.48
C ASP A 106 -6.52 2.62 4.72
N ARG A 107 -6.09 2.20 5.93
CA ARG A 107 -6.53 2.85 7.19
C ARG A 107 -6.13 4.31 7.25
N TRP A 108 -4.93 4.64 6.79
CA TRP A 108 -4.43 6.01 6.76
C TRP A 108 -5.24 6.88 5.79
N ILE A 109 -5.55 6.38 4.59
CA ILE A 109 -6.39 7.07 3.59
C ILE A 109 -7.79 7.35 4.18
N VAL A 110 -8.45 6.34 4.76
CA VAL A 110 -9.77 6.50 5.38
C VAL A 110 -9.76 7.58 6.48
N ARG A 111 -8.74 7.59 7.35
CA ARG A 111 -8.60 8.64 8.37
C ARG A 111 -8.44 10.04 7.76
N ARG A 112 -7.79 10.16 6.60
CA ARG A 112 -7.68 11.44 5.89
C ARG A 112 -9.02 11.90 5.33
N LEU A 113 -9.82 10.99 4.78
CA LEU A 113 -11.18 11.28 4.33
C LEU A 113 -12.05 11.78 5.50
N TRP A 114 -11.96 11.12 6.66
CA TRP A 114 -12.66 11.57 7.86
C TRP A 114 -12.21 12.97 8.31
N SER A 115 -10.89 13.21 8.32
CA SER A 115 -10.33 14.53 8.68
C SER A 115 -10.78 15.63 7.72
N HIS A 116 -10.88 15.34 6.41
CA HIS A 116 -11.41 16.26 5.42
C HIS A 116 -12.91 16.52 5.61
N ARG A 117 -13.72 15.48 5.86
CA ARG A 117 -15.17 15.63 6.07
C ARG A 117 -15.49 16.41 7.35
N HIS A 118 -14.79 16.14 8.43
CA HIS A 118 -15.04 16.74 9.74
C HIS A 118 -14.22 18.00 10.02
N LYS A 119 -13.33 18.38 9.09
CA LYS A 119 -12.41 19.52 9.21
C LYS A 119 -11.57 19.52 10.51
N ARG A 120 -11.29 18.34 11.08
CA ARG A 120 -10.45 18.16 12.28
C ARG A 120 -9.79 16.78 12.33
N TRP A 121 -8.61 16.70 12.97
CA TRP A 121 -7.84 15.47 13.07
C TRP A 121 -8.50 14.42 13.97
N ARG A 122 -8.93 14.82 15.17
CA ARG A 122 -9.60 13.95 16.15
C ARG A 122 -11.10 14.00 15.88
N ASN A 123 -11.63 12.93 15.30
CA ASN A 123 -13.02 12.83 14.93
C ASN A 123 -13.52 11.38 15.07
N CYS A 124 -14.83 11.23 15.09
CA CYS A 124 -15.50 9.93 15.11
C CYS A 124 -16.01 9.59 13.71
N GLY A 125 -15.17 9.76 12.67
CA GLY A 125 -15.57 9.59 11.28
C GLY A 125 -16.16 8.22 10.96
N TRP A 126 -15.74 7.17 11.69
CA TRP A 126 -16.31 5.83 11.58
C TRP A 126 -17.82 5.75 11.87
N LYS A 127 -18.40 6.68 12.65
CA LYS A 127 -19.84 6.73 12.93
C LYS A 127 -20.66 7.21 11.74
N ARG A 128 -20.17 8.21 10.99
CA ARG A 128 -20.89 8.83 9.85
C ARG A 128 -20.41 8.34 8.48
N LEU A 129 -19.17 7.87 8.41
CA LEU A 129 -18.52 7.33 7.23
C LEU A 129 -17.86 5.99 7.60
N PRO A 130 -18.65 4.96 7.96
CA PRO A 130 -18.15 3.61 8.19
C PRO A 130 -17.52 3.03 6.93
N HIS A 131 -16.74 1.96 7.08
CA HIS A 131 -16.07 1.31 5.96
C HIS A 131 -17.05 0.86 4.86
N SER A 132 -18.26 0.40 5.22
CA SER A 132 -19.30 0.04 4.25
C SER A 132 -19.66 1.20 3.32
N LYS A 133 -19.84 2.40 3.88
CA LYS A 133 -20.15 3.61 3.12
C LYS A 133 -18.97 4.10 2.29
N VAL A 134 -17.76 4.06 2.85
CA VAL A 134 -16.55 4.54 2.15
C VAL A 134 -16.18 3.66 0.97
N TYR A 135 -16.14 2.34 1.15
CA TYR A 135 -15.75 1.39 0.10
C TYR A 135 -16.92 0.98 -0.80
N GLY A 136 -18.15 0.90 -0.26
CA GLY A 136 -19.35 0.50 -1.00
C GLY A 136 -19.99 1.68 -1.74
N GLU A 137 -20.68 2.57 -1.02
CA GLU A 137 -21.43 3.69 -1.62
C GLU A 137 -20.52 4.72 -2.31
N LEU A 138 -19.44 5.11 -1.64
CA LEU A 138 -18.52 6.13 -2.17
C LEU A 138 -17.48 5.53 -3.13
N GLY A 139 -17.30 4.21 -3.15
CA GLY A 139 -16.46 3.53 -4.13
C GLY A 139 -14.95 3.78 -3.96
N LEU A 140 -14.47 4.01 -2.74
CA LEU A 140 -13.03 4.08 -2.48
C LEU A 140 -12.36 2.76 -2.89
N VAL A 141 -11.25 2.84 -3.62
CA VAL A 141 -10.43 1.67 -3.93
C VAL A 141 -9.63 1.28 -2.70
N SER A 142 -9.69 -0.01 -2.33
CA SER A 142 -8.86 -0.58 -1.29
C SER A 142 -7.61 -1.23 -1.89
N LEU A 143 -6.43 -0.84 -1.40
CA LEU A 143 -5.16 -1.47 -1.77
C LEU A 143 -5.16 -2.95 -1.39
N ILE A 144 -5.66 -3.32 -0.20
CA ILE A 144 -5.65 -4.72 0.25
C ILE A 144 -6.43 -5.64 -0.71
N HIS A 145 -7.53 -5.14 -1.28
CA HIS A 145 -8.36 -5.89 -2.23
C HIS A 145 -7.78 -5.95 -3.65
N LEU A 146 -6.73 -5.19 -3.97
CA LEU A 146 -6.00 -5.33 -5.24
C LEU A 146 -5.08 -6.55 -5.27
N ILE A 147 -4.80 -7.15 -4.10
CA ILE A 147 -3.98 -8.36 -4.01
C ILE A 147 -4.84 -9.57 -4.42
N PRO A 148 -4.51 -10.28 -5.51
CA PRO A 148 -5.37 -11.34 -6.06
C PRO A 148 -5.71 -12.44 -5.05
N SER A 149 -4.74 -12.87 -4.24
CA SER A 149 -4.95 -13.92 -3.23
C SER A 149 -5.90 -13.53 -2.09
N LEU A 150 -6.15 -12.23 -1.90
CA LEU A 150 -7.09 -11.70 -0.92
C LEU A 150 -8.41 -11.26 -1.54
N ASN A 151 -8.47 -11.15 -2.88
CA ASN A 151 -9.65 -10.73 -3.63
C ASN A 151 -10.55 -11.94 -3.96
N ARG A 152 -10.90 -12.74 -2.96
CA ARG A 152 -11.76 -13.93 -3.15
C ARG A 152 -13.24 -13.60 -3.40
N ARG A 153 -13.66 -12.35 -3.18
CA ARG A 153 -15.07 -11.94 -3.30
C ARG A 153 -15.52 -11.50 -4.70
N ARG A 154 -14.60 -11.36 -5.66
CA ARG A 154 -14.92 -10.86 -7.02
C ARG A 154 -14.76 -11.91 -8.14
N LEU A 155 -14.25 -13.10 -7.83
CA LEU A 155 -14.05 -14.20 -8.78
C LEU A 155 -15.22 -15.20 -8.79
N ALA A 156 -16.24 -15.00 -7.96
CA ALA A 156 -17.42 -15.87 -7.88
C ALA A 156 -18.66 -15.24 -8.55
N SER A 157 -18.45 -14.41 -9.57
CA SER A 157 -19.51 -13.60 -10.21
C SER A 157 -19.33 -13.48 -11.73
N ILE A 158 -18.73 -14.50 -12.36
CA ILE A 158 -18.71 -14.69 -13.81
C ILE A 158 -19.30 -16.07 -14.06
#